data_AF-A0AAJ0UIZ6-F1
#
_entry.id   AF-A0AAJ0UIZ6-F1
#
_cell.length_a   1.000
_cell.length_b   1.000
_cell.length_c   1.000
_cell.angle_alpha   90.00
_cell.angle_beta   90.00
_cell.angle_gamma   90.00
#
_symmetry.space_group_name_H-M   'P 1'
#
loop_
_entity.id
_entity.type
_entity.pdbx_description
1 polymer ?
#
loop_
_entity_poly.entity_id
_entity_poly.type
_entity_poly.pdbx_seq_one_letter_code
_entity_poly.pdbx_strand_id
1 'polypeptide(L)'
;MLPGLGATAEASDWYLRAAVGIEQSNDAEFSDRDCASQQPAALFGCVRGDDGRPLGAYGDFGRYPLLKVAFGKRLLPWLRTDLSLGYRFDSDYQDNANFLSVGTHEPVSADVES
;
A
#
# COMPACT_ATOMS: atom_id res chain seq x y z
N MET A 1 -41.34 48.32 -0.88
CA MET A 1 -39.94 48.03 -1.28
C MET A 1 -39.23 47.56 -0.01
N LEU A 2 -39.10 46.24 0.18
CA LEU A 2 -38.44 45.63 1.35
C LEU A 2 -37.18 44.94 0.83
N PRO A 3 -35.97 45.28 1.29
CA PRO A 3 -34.79 44.52 0.91
C PRO A 3 -34.82 43.20 1.69
N GLY A 4 -34.94 42.09 0.96
CA GLY A 4 -34.71 40.77 1.52
C GLY A 4 -33.23 40.66 1.90
N LEU A 5 -32.97 40.45 3.19
CA LEU A 5 -31.67 40.03 3.71
C LEU A 5 -31.38 38.61 3.18
N GLY A 6 -30.90 38.52 1.93
CA GLY A 6 -30.27 37.33 1.43
C GLY A 6 -28.97 37.14 2.18
N ALA A 7 -28.96 36.24 3.17
CA ALA A 7 -27.71 35.80 3.77
C ALA A 7 -26.85 35.19 2.65
N THR A 8 -25.75 35.86 2.31
CA THR A 8 -24.70 35.26 1.50
C THR A 8 -24.09 34.16 2.34
N ALA A 9 -24.48 32.91 2.08
CA ALA A 9 -23.78 31.76 2.61
C ALA A 9 -22.36 31.80 2.03
N GLU A 10 -21.39 32.25 2.82
CA GLU A 10 -19.98 32.01 2.54
C GLU A 10 -19.83 30.49 2.37
N ALA A 11 -19.41 30.06 1.18
CA ALA A 11 -19.08 28.67 0.95
C ALA A 11 -17.95 28.32 1.91
N SER A 12 -18.24 27.47 2.92
CA SER A 12 -17.24 27.00 3.86
C SER A 12 -15.99 26.54 3.11
N ASP A 13 -14.86 27.17 3.38
CA ASP A 13 -13.56 26.77 2.82
C ASP A 13 -13.19 25.35 3.22
N TRP A 14 -13.78 24.86 4.33
CA TRP A 14 -13.68 23.50 4.79
C TRP A 14 -14.67 22.59 4.07
N TYR A 15 -14.20 21.41 3.69
CA TYR A 15 -15.02 20.38 3.05
C TYR A 15 -14.65 18.99 3.55
N LEU A 16 -15.61 18.08 3.40
CA LEU A 16 -15.43 16.65 3.60
C LEU A 16 -15.59 15.93 2.26
N ARG A 17 -14.79 14.89 2.03
CA ARG A 17 -14.87 14.04 0.84
C ARG A 17 -14.82 12.58 1.26
N ALA A 18 -15.64 11.75 0.64
CA ALA A 18 -15.54 10.31 0.72
C ALA A 18 -15.25 9.75 -0.67
N ALA A 19 -14.43 8.71 -0.75
CA ALA A 19 -14.09 8.01 -1.97
C ALA A 19 -14.05 6.50 -1.71
N VAL A 20 -14.54 5.73 -2.67
CA VAL A 20 -14.38 4.27 -2.71
C VAL A 20 -13.58 3.91 -3.95
N GLY A 21 -12.74 2.89 -3.86
CA GLY A 21 -11.89 2.46 -4.97
C GLY A 21 -11.34 1.06 -4.77
N ILE A 22 -10.56 0.62 -5.75
CA ILE A 22 -9.75 -0.59 -5.68
C ILE A 22 -8.29 -0.15 -5.65
N GLU A 23 -7.54 -0.64 -4.67
CA GLU A 23 -6.09 -0.47 -4.57
C GLU A 23 -5.40 -1.78 -4.97
N GLN A 24 -4.24 -1.69 -5.61
CA GLN A 24 -3.44 -2.84 -6.02
C GLN A 24 -2.04 -2.70 -5.44
N SER A 25 -1.62 -3.69 -4.65
CA SER A 25 -0.22 -3.84 -4.25
C SER A 25 0.48 -4.70 -5.29
N ASN A 26 1.52 -4.19 -5.94
CA ASN A 26 2.23 -4.95 -6.96
C ASN A 26 3.54 -5.56 -6.47
N ASP A 27 4.14 -5.02 -5.40
CA ASP A 27 5.51 -5.39 -5.04
C ASP A 27 5.74 -5.31 -3.53
N ALA A 28 5.71 -6.45 -2.85
CA ALA A 28 6.34 -6.64 -1.54
C ALA A 28 7.36 -7.77 -1.67
N GLU A 29 8.35 -7.55 -2.53
CA GLU A 29 9.47 -8.45 -2.75
C GLU A 29 10.65 -8.09 -1.83
N PHE A 30 11.27 -9.11 -1.23
CA PHE A 30 12.52 -8.98 -0.51
C PHE A 30 13.60 -9.83 -1.18
N SER A 31 14.73 -9.20 -1.51
CA SER A 31 15.90 -9.84 -2.07
C SER A 31 17.17 -9.21 -1.49
N ASP A 32 18.30 -9.92 -1.57
CA ASP A 32 19.58 -9.35 -1.17
C ASP A 32 20.01 -8.27 -2.16
N ARG A 33 20.27 -7.06 -1.64
CA ARG A 33 20.87 -5.97 -2.44
C ARG A 33 22.25 -6.34 -2.97
N ASP A 34 23.03 -7.07 -2.17
CA ASP A 34 24.29 -7.69 -2.57
C ASP A 34 24.25 -9.16 -2.16
N CYS A 35 23.88 -10.01 -3.12
CA CYS A 35 23.73 -11.45 -2.92
C CYS A 35 25.06 -12.17 -2.63
N ALA A 36 26.20 -11.51 -2.81
CA ALA A 36 27.53 -12.03 -2.50
C ALA A 36 28.11 -11.45 -1.19
N SER A 37 27.35 -10.61 -0.48
CA SER A 37 27.77 -10.00 0.77
C SER A 37 28.08 -11.06 1.82
N GLN A 38 29.24 -10.93 2.46
CA GLN A 38 29.65 -11.79 3.57
C GLN A 38 29.50 -11.11 4.93
N GLN A 39 29.37 -9.77 4.96
CA GLN A 39 29.25 -8.96 6.18
C GLN A 39 28.32 -7.75 5.94
N PRO A 40 27.01 -7.84 6.28
CA PRO A 40 26.32 -9.04 6.78
C PRO A 40 26.23 -10.12 5.71
N ALA A 41 26.15 -11.39 6.12
CA ALA A 41 25.95 -12.49 5.17
C ALA A 41 24.62 -12.30 4.43
N ALA A 42 24.63 -12.54 3.12
CA ALA A 42 23.44 -12.54 2.28
C ALA A 42 22.41 -13.58 2.79
N LEU A 43 21.12 -13.21 2.82
CA LEU A 43 20.04 -14.03 3.36
C LEU A 43 19.53 -15.07 2.34
N PHE A 44 19.43 -14.66 1.08
CA PHE A 44 18.93 -15.42 -0.06
C PHE A 44 20.05 -15.84 -1.04
N GLY A 45 21.12 -15.05 -1.17
CA GLY A 45 22.28 -15.35 -2.01
C GLY A 45 22.01 -15.28 -3.51
N CYS A 46 23.06 -15.57 -4.31
CA CYS A 46 23.03 -15.34 -5.77
C CYS A 46 22.49 -16.50 -6.60
N VAL A 47 21.99 -17.55 -5.95
CA VAL A 47 21.48 -18.73 -6.68
C VAL A 47 20.03 -18.51 -7.10
N ARG A 48 19.58 -19.29 -8.08
CA ARG A 48 18.19 -19.32 -8.50
C ARG A 48 17.48 -20.49 -7.83
N GLY A 49 16.21 -20.31 -7.50
CA GLY A 49 15.33 -21.37 -7.03
C GLY A 49 14.94 -22.33 -8.15
N ASP A 50 14.22 -23.39 -7.79
CA ASP A 50 13.75 -24.44 -8.71
C ASP A 50 12.76 -23.92 -9.76
N ASP A 51 12.12 -22.78 -9.47
CA ASP A 51 11.23 -22.05 -10.38
C ASP A 51 11.97 -21.16 -11.39
N GLY A 52 13.31 -21.11 -11.32
CA GLY A 52 14.18 -20.34 -12.20
C GLY A 52 14.26 -18.85 -11.86
N ARG A 53 13.58 -18.37 -10.80
CA ARG A 53 13.70 -17.00 -10.28
C ARG A 53 14.90 -16.90 -9.31
N PRO A 54 15.45 -15.70 -9.05
CA PRO A 54 16.38 -15.51 -7.92
C PRO A 54 15.76 -16.00 -6.61
N LEU A 55 16.58 -16.28 -5.60
CA LEU A 55 16.03 -16.50 -4.26
C LEU A 55 15.58 -15.16 -3.64
N GLY A 56 14.47 -15.19 -2.91
CA GLY A 56 13.79 -14.04 -2.35
C GLY A 56 12.48 -14.42 -1.65
N ALA A 57 11.86 -13.44 -1.01
CA ALA A 57 10.47 -13.51 -0.57
C ALA A 57 9.62 -12.70 -1.55
N TYR A 58 8.63 -13.35 -2.15
CA TYR A 58 7.79 -12.82 -3.20
C TYR A 58 6.34 -12.81 -2.75
N GLY A 59 5.85 -11.63 -2.38
CA GLY A 59 4.46 -11.48 -1.96
C GLY A 59 3.83 -10.16 -2.40
N ASP A 60 2.51 -10.13 -2.32
CA ASP A 60 1.71 -8.94 -2.51
C ASP A 60 0.38 -9.04 -1.73
N PHE A 61 -0.30 -7.90 -1.62
CA PHE A 61 -1.63 -7.83 -0.99
C PHE A 61 -2.77 -7.97 -2.02
N GLY A 62 -2.45 -8.29 -3.27
CA GLY A 62 -3.38 -8.38 -4.37
C GLY A 62 -4.12 -7.09 -4.66
N ARG A 63 -5.41 -7.23 -4.97
CA ARG A 63 -6.36 -6.14 -5.21
C ARG A 63 -7.44 -6.16 -4.14
N TYR A 64 -7.61 -5.04 -3.47
CA TYR A 64 -8.56 -4.92 -2.37
C TYR A 64 -9.39 -3.65 -2.44
N PRO A 65 -10.63 -3.66 -1.93
CA PRO A 65 -11.44 -2.47 -1.80
C PRO A 65 -10.85 -1.46 -0.79
N LEU A 66 -11.02 -0.18 -1.09
CA LEU A 66 -10.58 0.93 -0.26
C LEU A 66 -11.75 1.90 -0.05
N LEU A 67 -11.93 2.32 1.21
CA LEU A 67 -12.72 3.50 1.56
C LEU A 67 -11.77 4.59 2.06
N LYS A 68 -11.92 5.82 1.58
CA LYS A 68 -11.13 6.97 2.02
C LYS A 68 -12.05 8.12 2.40
N VAL A 69 -11.82 8.68 3.59
CA VAL A 69 -12.47 9.91 4.05
C VAL A 69 -11.41 10.99 4.18
N ALA A 70 -11.67 12.16 3.61
CA ALA A 70 -10.76 13.30 3.63
C ALA A 70 -11.44 14.54 4.18
N PHE A 71 -10.77 15.22 5.09
CA PHE A 71 -11.13 16.54 5.58
C PHE A 71 -10.14 17.55 5.03
N GLY A 72 -10.64 18.58 4.35
CA GLY A 72 -9.79 19.50 3.63
C GLY A 72 -10.23 20.95 3.73
N LYS A 73 -9.31 21.84 3.38
CA LYS A 73 -9.54 23.29 3.32
C LYS A 73 -9.00 23.85 2.01
N ARG A 74 -9.72 24.82 1.44
CA ARG A 74 -9.17 25.71 0.42
C ARG A 74 -8.37 26.83 1.09
N LEU A 75 -7.09 26.94 0.77
CA LEU A 75 -6.20 27.98 1.32
C LEU A 75 -6.08 29.17 0.37
N LEU A 76 -6.05 28.90 -0.94
CA LEU A 76 -6.05 29.90 -2.01
C LEU A 76 -7.03 29.46 -3.10
N PRO A 77 -7.47 30.34 -4.01
CA PRO A 77 -8.37 29.96 -5.11
C PRO A 77 -7.89 28.77 -5.96
N TRP A 78 -6.57 28.56 -6.01
CA TRP A 78 -5.90 27.48 -6.74
C TRP A 78 -5.34 26.34 -5.85
N LEU A 79 -5.32 26.49 -4.52
CA LEU A 79 -4.71 25.54 -3.59
C LEU A 79 -5.71 24.97 -2.59
N ARG A 80 -5.76 23.64 -2.51
CA ARG A 80 -6.52 22.89 -1.50
C ARG A 80 -5.59 21.93 -0.80
N THR A 81 -5.83 21.73 0.49
CA THR A 81 -5.10 20.78 1.32
C THR A 81 -6.09 19.79 1.92
N ASP A 82 -5.74 18.51 1.92
CA ASP A 82 -6.56 17.42 2.44
C ASP A 82 -5.77 16.60 3.45
N LEU A 83 -6.40 16.25 4.57
CA LEU A 83 -5.98 15.17 5.45
C LEU A 83 -6.93 13.98 5.23
N SER A 84 -6.39 12.83 4.82
CA SER A 84 -7.19 11.65 4.49
C SER A 84 -6.90 10.46 5.39
N LEU A 85 -7.96 9.81 5.87
CA LEU A 85 -7.93 8.49 6.49
C LEU A 85 -8.44 7.46 5.46
N GLY A 86 -7.71 6.34 5.30
CA GLY A 86 -8.10 5.24 4.43
C GLY A 86 -8.29 3.95 5.23
N TYR A 87 -9.35 3.21 4.92
CA TYR A 87 -9.64 1.87 5.43
C TYR A 87 -9.60 0.89 4.25
N ARG A 88 -8.79 -0.15 4.39
CA ARG A 88 -8.62 -1.22 3.40
C ARG A 88 -9.42 -2.42 3.89
N PHE A 89 -10.28 -2.95 3.04
CA PHE A 89 -11.06 -4.15 3.34
C PHE A 89 -10.35 -5.35 2.74
N ASP A 90 -10.34 -6.48 3.45
CA ASP A 90 -9.86 -7.76 2.90
C ASP A 90 -8.46 -7.63 2.27
N SER A 91 -7.56 -6.90 2.93
CA SER A 91 -6.18 -6.73 2.48
C SER A 91 -5.33 -7.88 3.00
N ASP A 92 -5.51 -9.06 2.40
CA ASP A 92 -4.77 -10.26 2.76
C ASP A 92 -3.39 -10.25 2.10
N TYR A 93 -2.34 -10.41 2.90
CA TYR A 93 -0.99 -10.59 2.37
C TYR A 93 -0.77 -12.05 1.97
N GLN A 94 -0.24 -12.30 0.78
CA GLN A 94 0.22 -13.62 0.36
C GLN A 94 1.68 -13.52 -0.05
N ASP A 95 2.52 -14.41 0.49
CA ASP A 95 3.96 -14.45 0.22
C ASP A 95 4.43 -15.88 -0.04
N ASN A 96 5.53 -15.98 -0.78
CA ASN A 96 6.28 -17.19 -0.99
C ASN A 96 7.78 -16.88 -0.88
N ALA A 97 8.42 -17.42 0.17
CA ALA A 97 9.85 -17.32 0.36
C ALA A 97 10.59 -18.60 -0.04
N ASN A 98 11.75 -18.45 -0.69
CA ASN A 98 12.69 -19.53 -0.95
C ASN A 98 14.08 -19.19 -0.38
N PHE A 99 14.73 -20.13 0.31
CA PHE A 99 15.97 -19.89 1.08
C PHE A 99 17.15 -20.76 0.65
N LEU A 100 18.37 -20.33 1.00
CA LEU A 100 19.60 -21.13 0.84
C LEU A 100 19.58 -22.33 1.79
N SER A 101 19.73 -23.54 1.24
CA SER A 101 20.01 -24.78 2.00
C SER A 101 18.88 -25.37 2.85
N VAL A 102 17.63 -25.23 2.42
CA VAL A 102 16.52 -26.08 2.89
C VAL A 102 16.14 -27.06 1.77
N GLY A 103 15.59 -28.24 2.12
CA GLY A 103 15.34 -29.34 1.18
C GLY A 103 14.34 -29.03 0.05
N THR A 104 13.92 -30.06 -0.68
CA THR A 104 13.32 -29.96 -2.02
C THR A 104 11.97 -29.24 -2.17
N HIS A 105 11.39 -28.54 -1.20
CA HIS A 105 10.26 -27.60 -1.37
C HIS A 105 9.71 -27.21 0.02
N GLU A 106 9.84 -25.94 0.43
CA GLU A 106 9.07 -25.40 1.56
C GLU A 106 8.58 -23.99 1.22
N PRO A 107 7.41 -23.87 0.55
CA PRO A 107 6.76 -22.58 0.39
C PRO A 107 6.34 -22.06 1.78
N VAL A 108 6.97 -20.99 2.26
CA VAL A 108 6.52 -20.28 3.46
C VAL A 108 5.49 -19.24 3.02
N SER A 109 4.23 -19.44 3.41
CA SER A 109 3.14 -18.47 3.25
C SER A 109 2.78 -17.85 4.59
N ALA A 110 2.56 -16.54 4.59
CA ALA A 110 2.08 -15.80 5.75
C ALA A 110 0.85 -14.99 5.35
N ASP A 111 -0.32 -15.39 5.87
CA ASP A 111 -1.55 -14.63 5.75
C ASP A 111 -1.61 -13.61 6.90
N VAL A 112 -1.77 -12.32 6.55
CA VAL A 112 -2.01 -11.26 7.54
C VAL A 112 -3.42 -10.75 7.35
N GLU A 113 -4.31 -11.15 8.26
CA GLU A 113 -5.70 -10.69 8.35
C GLU A 113 -5.77 -9.46 9.27
N SER A 114 -6.58 -8.45 8.91
CA SER A 114 -6.80 -7.23 9.72
C SER A 114 -8.28 -6.99 10.04
#